data_AF-A0A2V7HNG5-F1
#
_entry.id   AF-A0A2V7HNG5-F1
#
_cell.length_a   1.000
_cell.length_b   1.000
_cell.length_c   1.000
_cell.angle_alpha   90.00
_cell.angle_beta   90.00
_cell.angle_gamma   90.00
#
_symmetry.space_group_name_H-M   'P 1'
#
loop_
_entity.id
_entity.type
_entity.pdbx_description
1 polymer ?
#
loop_
_entity_poly.entity_id
_entity_poly.type
_entity_poly.pdbx_seq_one_letter_code
_entity_poly.pdbx_strand_id
1 'polypeptide(L)' 'RLDALLDRSREVSAQAERKKIFSEITKILQDELPMIFIVHPIEPKAFSQRVQGYEAIPDGMMRFKDVWLK' A
#
# COMPACT_ATOMS: atom_id res chain seq x y z
N ARG A 1 -0.34 -23.47 -4.24
CA ARG A 1 -0.14 -22.64 -5.46
C ARG A 1 0.05 -21.18 -5.08
N LEU A 2 -0.84 -20.60 -4.27
CA LEU A 2 -0.70 -19.24 -3.75
C LEU A 2 0.65 -19.00 -3.05
N ASP A 3 1.05 -19.89 -2.13
CA ASP A 3 2.32 -19.75 -1.38
C ASP A 3 3.55 -19.66 -2.30
N ALA A 4 3.63 -20.54 -3.31
CA ALA A 4 4.73 -20.51 -4.27
C ALA A 4 4.78 -19.19 -5.09
N LEU A 5 3.63 -18.58 -5.39
CA LEU A 5 3.59 -17.26 -6.05
C LEU A 5 4.06 -16.16 -5.10
N LEU A 6 3.70 -16.24 -3.83
CA LEU A 6 4.16 -15.30 -2.80
C LEU A 6 5.67 -15.40 -2.59
N ASP A 7 6.23 -16.61 -2.54
CA ASP A 7 7.68 -16.80 -2.46
C ASP A 7 8.39 -16.20 -3.66
N ARG A 8 7.94 -16.51 -4.88
CA ARG A 8 8.49 -15.94 -6.12
C ARG A 8 8.40 -14.43 -6.16
N SER A 9 7.32 -13.84 -5.61
CA SER A 9 7.16 -12.38 -5.57
C SER A 9 8.29 -11.68 -4.78
N ARG A 10 8.90 -12.39 -3.82
CA ARG A 10 10.02 -11.89 -3.00
C ARG A 10 11.36 -11.97 -3.72
N GLU A 11 11.51 -12.90 -4.65
CA GLU A 11 12.74 -13.12 -5.42
C GLU A 11 12.88 -12.14 -6.60
N VAL A 12 11.75 -11.68 -7.17
CA VAL A 12 11.74 -10.81 -8.36
C VAL A 12 11.97 -9.34 -7.99
N SER A 13 13.10 -8.80 -8.45
CA SER A 13 13.49 -7.40 -8.25
C SER A 13 12.76 -6.43 -9.18
N ALA A 14 12.55 -6.82 -10.44
CA ALA A 14 11.91 -5.97 -11.45
C ALA A 14 10.43 -5.74 -11.15
N GLN A 15 10.05 -4.48 -10.93
CA GLN A 15 8.68 -4.11 -10.57
C GLN A 15 7.64 -4.58 -11.59
N ALA A 16 7.94 -4.46 -12.88
CA ALA A 16 7.04 -4.87 -13.96
C ALA A 16 6.75 -6.38 -13.92
N GLU A 17 7.76 -7.20 -13.62
CA GLU A 17 7.61 -8.65 -13.50
C GLU A 17 6.90 -9.04 -12.21
N ARG A 18 7.25 -8.39 -11.09
CA ARG A 18 6.57 -8.63 -9.80
C ARG A 18 5.08 -8.27 -9.85
N LYS A 19 4.70 -7.25 -10.65
CA LYS A 19 3.29 -6.90 -10.90
C LYS A 19 2.52 -8.06 -11.52
N LYS A 20 3.10 -8.78 -12.50
CA LYS A 20 2.42 -9.92 -13.14
C LYS A 20 2.11 -11.04 -12.14
N ILE A 21 3.03 -11.30 -11.21
CA ILE A 21 2.85 -12.27 -10.12
C ILE A 21 1.71 -11.83 -9.19
N PHE A 22 1.69 -10.58 -8.74
CA PHE A 22 0.61 -10.06 -7.90
C PHE A 22 -0.75 -10.04 -8.60
N SER A 23 -0.80 -9.87 -9.93
CA SER A 23 -2.04 -10.03 -10.69
C SER A 23 -2.58 -11.47 -10.63
N GLU A 24 -1.71 -12.48 -10.72
CA GLU A 24 -2.13 -13.88 -10.59
C GLU A 24 -2.59 -14.21 -9.16
N ILE A 25 -1.87 -13.73 -8.15
CA ILE A 25 -2.27 -13.85 -6.74
C ILE A 25 -3.65 -13.23 -6.52
N THR A 26 -3.85 -11.99 -6.98
CA THR A 26 -5.14 -11.29 -6.83
C THR A 26 -6.28 -12.06 -7.49
N LYS A 27 -6.04 -12.66 -8.67
CA LYS A 27 -7.03 -13.50 -9.34
C LYS A 27 -7.43 -14.71 -8.50
N ILE A 28 -6.46 -15.45 -7.96
CA ILE A 28 -6.73 -16.60 -7.08
C ILE A 28 -7.58 -16.17 -5.87
N LEU A 29 -7.20 -15.06 -5.22
CA LEU A 29 -7.96 -14.54 -4.08
C LEU A 29 -9.40 -14.12 -4.44
N GLN A 30 -9.61 -13.60 -5.65
CA GLN A 30 -10.95 -13.25 -6.13
C GLN A 30 -11.77 -14.48 -6.51
N ASP A 31 -11.14 -15.53 -7.04
CA ASP A 31 -11.81 -16.77 -7.44
C ASP A 31 -12.18 -17.63 -6.21
N GLU A 32 -11.31 -17.68 -5.20
CA GLU A 32 -11.49 -18.51 -3.99
C GLU A 32 -12.24 -17.77 -2.87
N LEU A 33 -12.36 -16.44 -2.94
CA LEU A 33 -13.05 -15.56 -1.97
C LEU A 33 -12.78 -15.88 -0.48
N PRO A 34 -11.52 -16.06 -0.04
CA PRO A 34 -11.23 -16.29 1.38
C PRO A 34 -11.52 -15.06 2.25
N MET A 35 -11.60 -13.88 1.64
CA MET A 35 -11.93 -12.59 2.27
C MET A 35 -12.65 -11.71 1.25
N ILE A 36 -13.63 -10.93 1.71
CA ILE A 36 -14.36 -9.97 0.88
C ILE A 36 -13.88 -8.56 1.22
N PHE A 37 -13.27 -7.88 0.25
CA PHE A 37 -12.87 -6.47 0.39
C PHE A 37 -14.09 -5.57 0.19
N ILE A 38 -14.56 -4.93 1.27
CA ILE A 38 -15.76 -4.07 1.23
C ILE A 38 -15.37 -2.61 0.93
N VAL A 39 -14.29 -2.11 1.55
CA VAL A 39 -13.90 -0.71 1.46
C VAL A 39 -12.39 -0.54 1.64
N HIS A 40 -11.81 0.43 0.93
CA HIS A 40 -10.49 0.98 1.22
C HIS A 40 -10.70 2.37 1.84
N PRO A 41 -10.59 2.51 3.18
CA PRO A 41 -10.90 3.77 3.84
C PRO A 41 -9.91 4.86 3.47
N ILE A 42 -10.39 6.10 3.39
CA ILE A 42 -9.50 7.26 3.36
C ILE A 42 -8.87 7.46 4.74
N GLU A 43 -7.64 7.97 4.77
CA GLU A 43 -6.91 8.23 6.02
C GLU A 43 -6.71 9.75 6.19
N PRO A 44 -7.75 10.47 6.66
CA PRO A 44 -7.69 11.92 6.78
C PRO A 44 -6.73 12.34 7.89
N LYS A 45 -5.94 13.38 7.61
CA LYS A 45 -5.03 14.00 8.57
C LYS A 45 -5.43 15.46 8.73
N ALA A 46 -5.98 15.79 9.90
CA ALA A 46 -6.36 17.15 10.24
C ALA A 46 -5.27 17.80 11.09
N PHE A 47 -4.90 19.03 10.77
CA PHE A 47 -3.90 19.79 11.50
C PHE A 47 -4.16 21.29 11.37
N SER A 48 -3.52 22.07 12.24
CA SER A 48 -3.61 23.52 12.22
C SER A 48 -3.15 24.10 10.89
N GLN A 49 -3.78 25.19 10.43
CA GLN A 49 -3.32 25.97 9.27
C GLN A 49 -1.89 26.52 9.44
N ARG A 50 -1.37 26.53 10.68
CA ARG A 50 0.02 26.92 10.97
C ARG A 50 1.04 25.89 10.52
N VAL A 51 0.65 24.62 10.35
CA VAL A 51 1.55 23.54 9.93
C VAL A 51 1.95 23.75 8.47
N GLN A 52 3.26 23.76 8.24
CA GLN A 52 3.87 23.88 6.93
C GLN A 52 4.85 22.73 6.71
N GLY A 53 5.09 22.38 5.44
CA GLY A 53 6.06 21.33 5.08
C GLY A 53 5.62 19.89 5.36
N TYR A 54 4.34 19.66 5.69
CA TYR A 54 3.81 18.30 5.87
C TYR A 54 3.47 17.66 4.53
N GLU A 55 4.10 16.52 4.24
CA GLU A 55 3.82 15.67 3.07
C GLU A 55 3.09 14.38 3.50
N ALA A 56 1.93 14.14 2.92
CA ALA A 56 1.15 12.93 3.17
C ALA A 56 1.65 11.78 2.27
N ILE A 57 2.40 10.85 2.85
CA ILE A 57 2.83 9.61 2.19
C ILE A 57 1.74 8.53 2.42
N PRO A 58 1.34 7.78 1.38
CA PRO A 58 0.25 6.80 1.46
C PRO A 58 0.69 5.48 2.12
N ASP A 59 1.39 5.57 3.24
CA ASP A 59 1.81 4.44 4.09
C ASP A 59 1.31 4.56 5.54
N GLY A 60 0.51 5.60 5.81
CA GLY A 60 -0.09 5.89 7.12
C GLY A 60 0.85 6.50 8.15
N MET A 61 2.14 6.64 7.85
CA MET A 61 3.09 7.21 8.81
C MET A 61 3.14 8.74 8.72
N MET A 62 3.11 9.40 9.88
CA MET A 62 3.36 10.84 9.97
C MET A 62 4.86 11.12 10.11
N ARG A 63 5.45 11.78 9.11
CA ARG A 63 6.85 12.18 9.12
C ARG A 63 6.95 13.70 9.28
N PHE A 64 7.71 14.15 10.27
CA PHE A 64 7.82 15.56 10.63
C PHE A 64 9.18 16.19 10.32
N LYS A 65 10.05 15.49 9.57
CA LYS A 65 11.43 15.93 9.32
C LYS A 65 11.53 17.34 8.71
N ASP A 66 10.59 17.71 7.86
CA ASP A 66 10.54 19.01 7.17
C ASP A 66 9.38 19.90 7.67
N VAL A 67 8.76 19.53 8.79
CA VAL A 67 7.53 20.18 9.28
C VAL A 67 7.85 21.30 10.26
N TRP A 68 7.19 22.44 10.09
CA TRP A 68 7.35 23.60 10.95
C TRP A 68 6.03 24.37 11.13
N LEU A 69 6.03 25.33 12.05
CA LEU A 69 4.88 26.19 12.35
C LEU A 69 5.15 27.64 11.97
N LYS A 70 4.21 28.26 11.24
CA LYS A 70 4.18 29.70 11.00
C LYS A 70 3.81 30.50 12.25
#